data_AF-A0A917XIU4-F1
#
_entry.id   AF-A0A917XIU4-F1
#
_cell.length_a   1.000
_cell.length_b   1.000
_cell.length_c   1.000
_cell.angle_alpha   90.00
_cell.angle_beta   90.00
_cell.angle_gamma   90.00
#
_symmetry.space_group_name_H-M   'P 1'
#
loop_
_entity.id
_entity.type
_entity.pdbx_description
1 polymer ?
#
loop_
_entity_poly.entity_id
_entity_poly.type
_entity_poly.pdbx_seq_one_letter_code
_entity_poly.pdbx_strand_id
1 'polypeptide(L)'
;MKIPRFSAKANGRLLISPKVERLLGLGAGGAVKALSCAYGDEALAAFELDFLSGGEHCRLPLGASRQVSFEAVEPVRPFRWDKETPGFAGWYYSVTARDHVGHESWLERDRLILLDRDPQVMATSSRPFWLHWDDGRKQRREWAGRPDPVLMANVRWLSRYRRGRSGRPEAVAERLLEVFSEPKGLWEGTGLVGDRIQVLPVLFHLLWSGKMNADLSGELMETGSLVWAKGRQRWAG
;
A
#
# COMPACT_ATOMS: atom_id res chain seq x y z
N MET A 1 15.34 1.38 -19.54
CA MET A 1 15.14 0.19 -18.67
C MET A 1 15.29 0.56 -17.20
N LYS A 2 14.30 0.23 -16.37
CA LYS A 2 14.29 0.48 -14.92
C LYS A 2 13.69 -0.72 -14.20
N ILE A 3 14.21 -1.13 -13.04
CA ILE A 3 13.50 -2.06 -12.15
C ILE A 3 12.51 -1.25 -11.30
N PRO A 4 11.19 -1.46 -11.42
CA PRO A 4 10.27 -1.03 -10.37
C PRO A 4 10.59 -1.84 -9.11
N ARG A 5 10.93 -1.13 -8.03
CA ARG A 5 11.33 -1.78 -6.78
C ARG A 5 10.21 -2.65 -6.18
N PHE A 6 8.95 -2.32 -6.49
CA PHE A 6 7.76 -3.11 -6.16
C PHE A 6 6.71 -3.05 -7.26
N SER A 7 5.88 -4.09 -7.29
CA SER A 7 4.54 -4.00 -7.83
C SER A 7 3.53 -4.56 -6.82
N ALA A 8 2.29 -4.11 -6.92
CA ALA A 8 1.18 -4.70 -6.19
C ALA A 8 0.05 -5.04 -7.16
N LYS A 9 -0.80 -6.00 -6.81
CA LYS A 9 -2.01 -6.31 -7.56
C LYS A 9 -3.21 -5.83 -6.75
N ALA A 10 -4.04 -4.97 -7.33
CA ALA A 10 -5.25 -4.46 -6.72
C ALA A 10 -6.44 -4.64 -7.66
N ASN A 11 -7.52 -5.28 -7.21
CA ASN A 11 -8.72 -5.56 -8.02
C ASN A 11 -8.42 -6.13 -9.43
N GLY A 12 -7.49 -7.09 -9.51
CA GLY A 12 -7.08 -7.72 -10.78
C GLY A 12 -6.17 -6.85 -11.66
N ARG A 13 -5.58 -5.77 -11.14
CA ARG A 13 -4.74 -4.83 -11.89
C ARG A 13 -3.40 -4.59 -11.23
N LEU A 14 -2.37 -4.36 -12.06
CA LEU A 14 -1.02 -4.11 -11.60
C LEU A 14 -0.83 -2.64 -11.22
N LEU A 15 -0.51 -2.39 -9.95
CA LEU A 15 0.03 -1.14 -9.43
C LEU A 15 1.54 -1.14 -9.64
N ILE A 16 2.02 -0.18 -10.43
CA ILE A 16 3.44 0.04 -10.66
C ILE A 16 3.84 1.34 -9.96
N SER A 17 5.03 1.35 -9.35
CA SER A 17 5.60 2.47 -8.57
C SER A 17 5.14 3.88 -9.02
N PRO A 18 4.93 4.84 -8.09
CA PRO A 18 4.43 6.20 -8.35
C PRO A 18 5.17 7.04 -9.41
N LYS A 19 6.40 6.66 -9.81
CA LYS A 19 7.08 7.29 -10.95
C LYS A 19 6.39 6.98 -12.28
N VAL A 20 5.88 5.75 -12.45
CA VAL A 20 5.12 5.36 -13.65
C VAL A 20 3.78 6.06 -13.63
N GLU A 21 3.14 6.15 -12.46
CA GLU A 21 1.94 6.99 -12.27
C GLU A 21 2.21 8.44 -12.68
N ARG A 22 3.31 9.07 -12.23
CA ARG A 22 3.68 10.45 -12.61
C ARG A 22 4.09 10.62 -14.09
N LEU A 23 4.81 9.66 -14.67
CA LEU A 23 5.16 9.64 -16.10
C LEU A 23 3.92 9.46 -16.98
N LEU A 24 2.88 8.82 -16.43
CA LEU A 24 1.54 8.73 -17.00
C LEU A 24 0.62 9.87 -16.50
N GLY A 25 1.13 10.92 -15.84
CA GLY A 25 0.36 12.10 -15.43
C GLY A 25 -0.66 11.90 -14.27
N LEU A 26 -0.48 10.90 -13.41
CA LEU A 26 -1.42 10.54 -12.34
C LEU A 26 -0.98 11.12 -10.99
N GLY A 27 -1.91 11.81 -10.31
CA GLY A 27 -1.75 12.28 -8.93
C GLY A 27 -1.79 11.13 -7.92
N ALA A 28 -1.11 11.30 -6.79
CA ALA A 28 -1.06 10.33 -5.71
C ALA A 28 -2.49 10.06 -5.17
N GLY A 29 -3.00 8.84 -5.36
CA GLY A 29 -4.27 8.39 -4.77
C GLY A 29 -5.40 8.05 -5.75
N GLY A 30 -5.17 8.12 -7.07
CA GLY A 30 -6.18 7.78 -8.08
C GLY A 30 -6.03 6.38 -8.65
N ALA A 31 -6.94 5.48 -8.28
CA ALA A 31 -7.02 4.10 -8.75
C ALA A 31 -6.79 3.90 -10.27
N VAL A 32 -6.12 2.79 -10.60
CA VAL A 32 -5.81 2.23 -11.95
C VAL A 32 -7.04 2.13 -12.89
N LYS A 33 -8.26 2.43 -12.43
CA LYS A 33 -9.42 2.67 -13.30
C LYS A 33 -9.21 3.87 -14.22
N ALA A 34 -8.47 4.88 -13.77
CA ALA A 34 -8.03 5.98 -14.62
C ALA A 34 -7.02 5.53 -15.69
N LEU A 35 -6.22 4.47 -15.45
CA LEU A 35 -5.16 4.05 -16.38
C LEU A 35 -5.66 3.42 -17.70
N SER A 36 -6.76 2.68 -17.70
CA SER A 36 -7.34 2.15 -18.96
C SER A 36 -8.33 3.12 -19.63
N CYS A 37 -8.76 4.17 -18.94
CA CYS A 37 -9.68 5.17 -19.48
C CYS A 37 -8.97 6.47 -19.89
N ALA A 38 -7.82 6.80 -19.30
CA ALA A 38 -7.04 8.02 -19.59
C ALA A 38 -5.94 7.80 -20.64
N TYR A 39 -5.49 6.55 -20.84
CA TYR A 39 -4.50 6.20 -21.87
C TYR A 39 -5.02 5.00 -22.69
N GLY A 40 -5.04 5.16 -24.02
CA GLY A 40 -5.39 4.08 -24.94
C GLY A 40 -4.36 2.94 -24.92
N ASP A 41 -4.74 1.77 -25.45
CA ASP A 41 -3.88 0.59 -25.47
C ASP A 41 -2.51 0.84 -26.15
N GLU A 42 -2.44 1.79 -27.09
CA GLU A 42 -1.23 2.21 -27.78
C GLU A 42 -0.20 2.88 -26.84
N ALA A 43 -0.65 3.73 -25.90
CA ALA A 43 0.22 4.35 -24.91
C ALA A 43 0.71 3.35 -23.85
N LEU A 44 -0.09 2.31 -23.55
CA LEU A 44 0.32 1.21 -22.68
C LEU A 44 1.23 0.21 -23.39
N ALA A 45 1.17 0.12 -24.73
CA ALA A 45 2.07 -0.70 -25.54
C ALA A 45 3.50 -0.14 -25.59
N ALA A 46 3.68 1.17 -25.37
CA ALA A 46 5.00 1.81 -25.27
C ALA A 46 5.81 1.37 -24.04
N PHE A 47 5.18 0.68 -23.09
CA PHE A 47 5.84 0.13 -21.91
C PHE A 47 5.86 -1.39 -22.01
N GLU A 48 7.04 -2.00 -21.90
CA GLU A 48 7.19 -3.46 -21.82
C GLU A 48 7.66 -3.88 -20.43
N LEU A 49 7.13 -5.00 -19.95
CA LEU A 49 7.53 -5.68 -18.74
C LEU A 49 8.32 -6.93 -19.10
N ASP A 50 9.49 -7.11 -18.50
CA ASP A 50 10.33 -8.30 -18.66
C ASP A 50 10.49 -9.00 -17.31
N PHE A 51 9.99 -10.22 -17.19
CA PHE A 51 9.90 -10.99 -15.94
C PHE A 51 10.31 -12.43 -16.11
N LEU A 52 10.56 -13.11 -14.99
CA LEU A 52 10.84 -14.54 -14.97
C LEU A 52 9.53 -15.34 -14.82
N SER A 53 9.34 -16.36 -15.66
CA SER A 53 8.25 -17.33 -15.54
C SER A 53 8.81 -18.73 -15.82
N GLY A 54 8.74 -19.61 -14.82
CA GLY A 54 9.31 -20.96 -14.95
C GLY A 54 10.81 -20.99 -15.26
N GLY A 55 11.56 -19.99 -14.81
CA GLY A 55 13.00 -19.83 -15.10
C GLY A 55 13.32 -19.15 -16.44
N GLU A 56 12.33 -18.87 -17.28
CA GLU A 56 12.53 -18.20 -18.57
C GLU A 56 12.14 -16.72 -18.51
N HIS A 57 12.83 -15.89 -19.30
CA HIS A 57 12.47 -14.48 -19.45
C HIS A 57 11.29 -14.32 -20.42
N CYS A 58 10.22 -13.73 -19.92
CA CYS A 58 9.06 -13.34 -20.71
C CYS A 58 9.01 -11.82 -20.81
N ARG A 59 8.83 -11.29 -22.02
CA ARG A 59 8.63 -9.85 -22.25
C ARG A 59 7.26 -9.59 -22.86
N LEU A 60 6.47 -8.73 -22.23
CA LEU A 60 5.11 -8.40 -22.65
C LEU A 60 4.83 -6.91 -22.50
N PRO A 61 4.01 -6.30 -23.37
CA PRO A 61 3.47 -4.97 -23.14
C PRO A 61 2.74 -4.87 -21.80
N LEU A 62 2.77 -3.69 -21.17
CA LEU A 62 2.10 -3.43 -19.89
C LEU A 62 0.60 -3.73 -19.96
N GLY A 63 -0.05 -3.35 -21.06
CA GLY A 63 -1.47 -3.63 -21.30
C GLY A 63 -1.80 -5.12 -21.36
N ALA A 64 -0.90 -5.93 -21.93
CA ALA A 64 -1.04 -7.39 -22.06
C ALA A 64 -0.70 -8.14 -20.75
N SER A 65 0.07 -7.52 -19.86
CA SER A 65 0.56 -8.15 -18.63
C SER A 65 -0.46 -8.20 -17.49
N ARG A 66 -1.71 -7.72 -17.70
CA ARG A 66 -2.75 -7.62 -16.65
C ARG A 66 -3.09 -8.97 -16.00
N GLN A 67 -3.02 -10.06 -16.75
CA GLN A 67 -3.37 -11.40 -16.26
C GLN A 67 -2.23 -12.08 -15.51
N VAL A 68 -1.00 -11.57 -15.62
CA VAL A 68 0.16 -12.15 -14.95
C VAL A 68 0.01 -11.99 -13.43
N SER A 69 0.30 -13.06 -12.71
CA SER A 69 0.36 -13.07 -11.24
C SER A 69 1.78 -12.77 -10.80
N PHE A 70 2.16 -11.49 -10.84
CA PHE A 70 3.49 -11.00 -10.44
C PHE A 70 3.82 -11.25 -8.96
N GLU A 71 2.84 -11.63 -8.14
CA GLU A 71 3.04 -12.12 -6.79
C GLU A 71 3.65 -13.53 -6.70
N ALA A 72 3.55 -14.31 -7.78
CA ALA A 72 4.05 -15.68 -7.88
C ALA A 72 5.28 -15.80 -8.78
N VAL A 73 5.73 -14.71 -9.41
CA VAL A 73 6.95 -14.73 -10.25
C VAL A 73 8.20 -14.58 -9.40
N GLU A 74 9.28 -15.20 -9.86
CA GLU A 74 10.59 -15.04 -9.25
C GLU A 74 11.10 -13.60 -9.42
N PRO A 75 11.78 -13.03 -8.41
CA PRO A 75 12.41 -11.72 -8.56
C PRO A 75 13.43 -11.75 -9.71
N VAL A 76 13.36 -10.78 -10.63
CA VAL A 76 14.26 -10.71 -11.80
C VAL A 76 15.73 -10.43 -11.45
N ARG A 77 16.02 -10.24 -10.17
CA ARG A 77 17.36 -10.06 -9.62
C ARG A 77 17.35 -10.41 -8.13
N PRO A 78 18.43 -11.02 -7.59
CA PRO A 78 18.58 -11.20 -6.15
C PRO A 78 18.60 -9.86 -5.40
N PHE A 79 18.12 -9.88 -4.17
CA PHE A 79 18.21 -8.73 -3.27
C PHE A 79 19.66 -8.53 -2.81
N ARG A 80 20.10 -7.27 -2.73
CA ARG A 80 21.40 -6.93 -2.14
C ARG A 80 21.22 -6.53 -0.67
N TRP A 81 21.83 -7.30 0.22
CA TRP A 81 21.81 -7.09 1.67
C TRP A 81 23.22 -6.80 2.19
N ASP A 82 23.87 -5.82 1.59
CA ASP A 82 25.25 -5.46 1.93
C ASP A 82 25.27 -4.73 3.28
N LYS A 83 25.99 -5.29 4.26
CA LYS A 83 26.11 -4.72 5.63
C LYS A 83 26.73 -3.32 5.66
N GLU A 84 27.46 -2.95 4.60
CA GLU A 84 28.22 -1.70 4.50
C GLU A 84 27.44 -0.57 3.80
N THR A 85 26.26 -0.86 3.25
CA THR A 85 25.46 0.17 2.58
C THR A 85 24.57 0.90 3.61
N PRO A 86 24.44 2.25 3.55
CA PRO A 86 23.60 3.02 4.49
C PRO A 86 22.09 2.70 4.46
N GLY A 87 21.64 1.78 3.59
CA GLY A 87 20.24 1.39 3.42
C GLY A 87 19.87 0.19 4.29
N PHE A 88 18.67 0.25 4.91
CA PHE A 88 18.12 -0.91 5.61
C PHE A 88 17.41 -1.85 4.63
N ALA A 89 18.12 -2.90 4.22
CA ALA A 89 17.54 -4.02 3.51
C ALA A 89 17.02 -5.08 4.49
N GLY A 90 15.93 -5.76 4.14
CA GLY A 90 15.35 -6.79 5.01
C GLY A 90 14.02 -7.33 4.51
N TRP A 91 13.39 -8.14 5.37
CA TRP A 91 12.09 -8.74 5.11
C TRP A 91 10.98 -7.99 5.81
N TYR A 92 9.91 -7.69 5.07
CA TYR A 92 8.65 -7.17 5.61
C TYR A 92 7.58 -8.24 5.49
N TYR A 93 7.03 -8.70 6.62
CA TYR A 93 5.85 -9.56 6.61
C TYR A 93 4.60 -8.76 6.24
N SER A 94 4.05 -9.03 5.06
CA SER A 94 2.79 -8.48 4.56
C SER A 94 1.63 -9.36 5.03
N VAL A 95 0.66 -8.76 5.72
CA VAL A 95 -0.57 -9.45 6.10
C VAL A 95 -1.42 -9.76 4.87
N THR A 96 -1.42 -8.88 3.88
CA THR A 96 -2.16 -9.03 2.62
C THR A 96 -1.63 -10.21 1.80
N ALA A 97 -0.31 -10.29 1.59
CA ALA A 97 0.31 -11.40 0.87
C ALA A 97 0.45 -12.67 1.71
N ARG A 98 0.32 -12.56 3.05
CA ARG A 98 0.60 -13.63 4.03
C ARG A 98 2.01 -14.22 3.92
N ASP A 99 2.96 -13.40 3.50
CA ASP A 99 4.34 -13.80 3.26
C ASP A 99 5.31 -12.63 3.49
N HIS A 100 6.62 -12.91 3.43
CA HIS A 100 7.69 -11.95 3.52
C HIS A 100 8.02 -11.36 2.15
N VAL A 101 7.94 -10.03 2.08
CA VAL A 101 8.28 -9.25 0.90
C VAL A 101 9.59 -8.50 1.17
N GLY A 102 10.62 -8.74 0.36
CA GLY A 102 11.95 -8.16 0.55
C GLY A 102 12.00 -6.68 0.18
N HIS A 103 12.73 -5.86 0.93
CA HIS A 103 12.99 -4.46 0.57
C HIS A 103 14.48 -4.13 0.74
N GLU A 104 14.97 -3.13 0.00
CA GLU A 104 16.37 -2.66 0.05
C GLU A 104 16.53 -1.26 0.66
N SER A 105 15.44 -0.60 1.05
CA SER A 105 15.52 0.71 1.71
C SER A 105 14.34 1.01 2.63
N TRP A 106 14.49 2.01 3.49
CA TRP A 106 13.41 2.52 4.33
C TRP A 106 12.22 3.05 3.53
N LEU A 107 12.48 3.82 2.47
CA LEU A 107 11.44 4.31 1.57
C LEU A 107 10.69 3.15 0.90
N GLU A 108 11.40 2.07 0.64
CA GLU A 108 10.81 0.88 0.08
C GLU A 108 9.89 0.17 1.10
N ARG A 109 10.35 -0.01 2.34
CA ARG A 109 9.55 -0.54 3.44
C ARG A 109 8.29 0.30 3.71
N ASP A 110 8.40 1.62 3.67
CA ASP A 110 7.26 2.53 3.86
C ASP A 110 6.17 2.31 2.82
N ARG A 111 6.56 2.06 1.56
CA ARG A 111 5.60 1.71 0.50
C ARG A 111 4.93 0.37 0.76
N LEU A 112 5.69 -0.63 1.21
CA LEU A 112 5.10 -1.92 1.58
C LEU A 112 4.09 -1.76 2.71
N ILE A 113 4.35 -0.91 3.72
CA ILE A 113 3.39 -0.62 4.79
C ILE A 113 2.11 0.01 4.23
N LEU A 114 2.24 0.98 3.31
CA LEU A 114 1.07 1.62 2.69
C LEU A 114 0.26 0.63 1.85
N LEU A 115 0.94 -0.24 1.07
CA LEU A 115 0.30 -1.27 0.26
C LEU A 115 -0.39 -2.34 1.13
N ASP A 116 0.22 -2.77 2.24
CA ASP A 116 -0.36 -3.74 3.18
C ASP A 116 -1.57 -3.19 3.94
N ARG A 117 -1.72 -1.86 3.98
CA ARG A 117 -2.86 -1.18 4.58
C ARG A 117 -4.03 -1.02 3.60
N ASP A 118 -3.74 -0.85 2.32
CA ASP A 118 -4.77 -0.57 1.31
C ASP A 118 -5.66 -1.80 1.09
N PRO A 119 -6.96 -1.74 1.43
CA PRO A 119 -7.88 -2.87 1.29
C PRO A 119 -8.13 -3.28 -0.17
N GLN A 120 -7.74 -2.46 -1.15
CA GLN A 120 -7.83 -2.83 -2.57
C GLN A 120 -6.64 -3.68 -3.03
N VAL A 121 -5.51 -3.64 -2.30
CA VAL A 121 -4.33 -4.45 -2.61
C VAL A 121 -4.59 -5.88 -2.18
N MET A 122 -4.42 -6.80 -3.13
CA MET A 122 -4.64 -8.24 -2.96
C MET A 122 -3.33 -9.01 -2.88
N ALA A 123 -2.27 -8.49 -3.49
CA ALA A 123 -0.94 -9.09 -3.45
C ALA A 123 0.15 -8.03 -3.64
N THR A 124 1.34 -8.30 -3.12
CA THR A 124 2.51 -7.42 -3.28
C THR A 124 3.74 -8.25 -3.54
N SER A 125 4.59 -7.81 -4.47
CA SER A 125 5.86 -8.45 -4.76
C SER A 125 6.98 -7.43 -5.00
N SER A 126 8.20 -7.91 -4.81
CA SER A 126 9.41 -7.11 -4.87
C SER A 126 10.23 -7.48 -6.08
N ARG A 127 10.57 -6.47 -6.89
CA ARG A 127 11.32 -6.64 -8.15
C ARG A 127 10.75 -7.73 -9.09
N PRO A 128 9.44 -7.75 -9.39
CA PRO A 128 8.85 -8.82 -10.18
C PRO A 128 9.13 -8.72 -11.68
N PHE A 129 9.59 -7.56 -12.17
CA PHE A 129 9.91 -7.33 -13.57
C PHE A 129 10.87 -6.16 -13.77
N TRP A 130 11.47 -6.09 -14.95
CA TRP A 130 12.05 -4.91 -15.55
C TRP A 130 10.98 -4.14 -16.33
N LEU A 131 10.97 -2.82 -16.21
CA LEU A 131 10.15 -1.93 -17.02
C LEU A 131 11.01 -1.28 -18.11
N HIS A 132 10.62 -1.48 -19.35
CA HIS A 132 11.22 -0.93 -20.55
C HIS A 132 10.26 0.10 -21.16
N TRP A 133 10.81 1.21 -21.65
CA TRP A 133 10.11 2.20 -22.46
C TRP A 133 11.17 2.98 -23.24
N ASP A 134 10.78 3.55 -24.39
CA ASP A 134 11.62 4.43 -25.19
C ASP A 134 11.19 5.91 -25.01
N ASP A 135 12.11 6.77 -24.55
CA ASP A 135 11.85 8.21 -24.30
C ASP A 135 12.61 9.12 -25.29
N GLY A 136 13.51 8.58 -26.12
CA GLY A 136 14.43 9.41 -26.92
C GLY A 136 15.31 10.42 -26.15
N ARG A 137 15.23 10.51 -24.81
CA ARG A 137 15.96 11.47 -23.96
C ARG A 137 16.69 10.78 -22.80
N LYS A 138 17.91 11.25 -22.51
CA LYS A 138 18.79 10.71 -21.45
C LYS A 138 18.15 10.85 -20.06
N GLN A 139 18.32 9.77 -19.29
CA GLN A 139 17.64 9.50 -18.04
C GLN A 139 17.99 10.44 -16.88
N ARG A 140 16.96 10.91 -16.15
CA ARG A 140 17.10 11.44 -14.78
C ARG A 140 16.61 10.41 -13.76
N ARG A 141 17.47 10.08 -12.79
CA ARG A 141 17.14 9.26 -11.60
C ARG A 141 16.20 10.06 -10.69
N GLU A 142 14.91 10.02 -10.97
CA GLU A 142 13.92 10.60 -10.07
C GLU A 142 13.35 9.54 -9.12
N TRP A 143 13.45 9.86 -7.83
CA TRP A 143 12.92 9.09 -6.72
C TRP A 143 11.40 9.16 -6.78
N ALA A 144 10.71 8.03 -6.66
CA ALA A 144 9.29 8.09 -6.36
C ALA A 144 9.15 8.89 -5.05
N GLY A 145 8.24 9.88 -5.02
CA GLY A 145 8.14 10.85 -3.92
C GLY A 145 8.11 10.16 -2.56
N ARG A 146 8.79 10.78 -1.59
CA ARG A 146 8.72 10.36 -0.19
C ARG A 146 7.26 10.55 0.27
N PRO A 147 6.62 9.53 0.88
CA PRO A 147 5.31 9.71 1.49
C PRO A 147 5.35 10.85 2.50
N ASP A 148 4.22 11.53 2.68
CA ASP A 148 4.08 12.57 3.69
C ASP A 148 4.56 12.05 5.07
N PRO A 149 5.43 12.79 5.78
CA PRO A 149 6.05 12.30 7.00
C PRO A 149 5.06 12.10 8.15
N VAL A 150 4.00 12.93 8.26
CA VAL A 150 2.96 12.82 9.31
C VAL A 150 2.10 11.58 9.04
N LEU A 151 1.63 11.45 7.80
CA LEU A 151 0.94 10.23 7.34
C LEU A 151 1.77 8.99 7.62
N MET A 152 3.05 9.01 7.27
CA MET A 152 3.90 7.84 7.45
C MET A 152 4.15 7.53 8.93
N ALA A 153 4.29 8.53 9.80
CA ALA A 153 4.41 8.31 11.23
C ALA A 153 3.16 7.61 11.81
N ASN A 154 1.98 8.12 11.49
CA ASN A 154 0.70 7.56 11.92
C ASN A 154 0.49 6.14 11.36
N VAL A 155 0.76 5.94 10.07
CA VAL A 155 0.59 4.62 9.44
C VAL A 155 1.62 3.61 9.95
N ARG A 156 2.86 4.01 10.23
CA ARG A 156 3.86 3.14 10.90
C ARG A 156 3.39 2.72 12.28
N TRP A 157 2.79 3.63 13.05
CA TRP A 157 2.18 3.30 14.34
C TRP A 157 1.07 2.25 14.18
N LEU A 158 0.09 2.52 13.31
CA LEU A 158 -1.03 1.61 13.05
C LEU A 158 -0.57 0.24 12.52
N SER A 159 0.52 0.18 11.77
CA SER A 159 1.07 -1.08 11.26
C SER A 159 1.41 -2.08 12.35
N ARG A 160 1.60 -1.66 13.61
CA ARG A 160 1.80 -2.57 14.76
C ARG A 160 0.58 -3.43 15.05
N TYR A 161 -0.61 -2.97 14.66
CA TYR A 161 -1.91 -3.60 14.90
C TYR A 161 -2.48 -4.27 13.64
N ARG A 162 -1.67 -4.47 12.60
CA ARG A 162 -2.12 -5.00 11.29
C ARG A 162 -2.66 -6.43 11.30
N ARG A 163 -2.28 -7.23 12.29
CA ARG A 163 -2.66 -8.66 12.35
C ARG A 163 -4.06 -8.81 12.95
N GLY A 164 -4.86 -9.72 12.41
CA GLY A 164 -6.28 -9.91 12.80
C GLY A 164 -6.53 -10.15 14.29
N ARG A 165 -5.57 -10.71 15.04
CA ARG A 165 -5.69 -10.86 16.51
C ARG A 165 -5.85 -9.54 17.25
N SER A 166 -5.34 -8.44 16.70
CA SER A 166 -5.45 -7.11 17.31
C SER A 166 -6.89 -6.58 17.23
N GLY A 167 -7.71 -7.08 16.31
CA GLY A 167 -9.13 -6.74 16.18
C GLY A 167 -10.06 -7.52 17.11
N ARG A 168 -9.54 -8.28 18.06
CA ARG A 168 -10.32 -9.09 19.00
C ARG A 168 -10.33 -8.48 20.41
N PRO A 169 -11.41 -8.68 21.18
CA PRO A 169 -12.60 -9.47 20.85
C PRO A 169 -13.57 -8.74 19.91
N GLU A 170 -14.34 -9.51 19.12
CA GLU A 170 -15.28 -9.00 18.12
C GLU A 170 -16.36 -8.09 18.75
N ALA A 171 -16.81 -8.39 19.97
CA ALA A 171 -17.76 -7.55 20.70
C ALA A 171 -17.24 -6.13 20.97
N VAL A 172 -15.94 -5.96 21.25
CA VAL A 172 -15.32 -4.64 21.41
C VAL A 172 -15.24 -3.92 20.07
N ALA A 173 -14.97 -4.63 18.97
CA ALA A 173 -14.95 -4.05 17.64
C ALA A 173 -16.35 -3.53 17.22
N GLU A 174 -17.40 -4.32 17.46
CA GLU A 174 -18.79 -3.91 17.18
C GLU A 174 -19.19 -2.68 17.98
N ARG A 175 -18.87 -2.67 19.29
CA ARG A 175 -19.15 -1.53 20.16
C ARG A 175 -18.38 -0.28 19.76
N LEU A 176 -17.13 -0.42 19.32
CA LEU A 176 -16.35 0.70 18.76
C LEU A 176 -17.02 1.28 17.51
N LEU A 177 -17.49 0.43 16.59
CA LEU A 177 -18.18 0.89 15.38
C LEU A 177 -19.52 1.60 15.71
N GLU A 178 -20.22 1.17 16.76
CA GLU A 178 -21.43 1.83 17.27
C GLU A 178 -21.12 3.21 17.88
N VAL A 179 -20.19 3.27 18.83
CA VAL A 179 -19.83 4.51 19.56
C VAL A 179 -19.28 5.59 18.62
N PHE A 180 -18.47 5.18 17.65
CA PHE A 180 -17.88 6.06 16.65
C PHE A 180 -18.73 6.17 15.38
N SER A 181 -20.01 5.81 15.41
CA SER A 181 -20.94 6.08 14.29
C SER A 181 -21.01 7.58 13.96
N GLU A 182 -20.76 8.43 14.96
CA GLU A 182 -20.45 9.85 14.83
C GLU A 182 -18.97 10.12 15.15
N PRO A 183 -18.35 11.15 14.55
CA PRO A 183 -17.00 11.57 14.91
C PRO A 183 -16.88 11.92 16.40
N LYS A 184 -15.91 11.31 17.10
CA LYS A 184 -15.62 11.57 18.52
C LYS A 184 -14.12 11.55 18.78
N GLY A 185 -13.67 12.15 19.88
CA GLY A 185 -12.27 12.07 20.30
C GLY A 185 -11.87 10.63 20.64
N LEU A 186 -10.65 10.23 20.28
CA LEU A 186 -10.17 8.86 20.47
C LEU A 186 -10.31 8.39 21.92
N TRP A 187 -9.88 9.20 22.90
CA TRP A 187 -9.96 8.85 24.33
C TRP A 187 -11.36 8.91 24.93
N GLU A 188 -12.19 9.81 24.40
CA GLU A 188 -13.60 9.95 24.78
C GLU A 188 -14.37 8.70 24.36
N GLY A 189 -14.34 8.38 23.06
CA GLY A 189 -15.07 7.23 22.52
C GLY A 189 -14.56 5.90 23.07
N THR A 190 -13.25 5.71 23.23
CA THR A 190 -12.72 4.48 23.84
C THR A 190 -13.14 4.30 25.30
N GLY A 191 -13.25 5.40 26.05
CA GLY A 191 -13.74 5.38 27.44
C GLY A 191 -15.20 4.93 27.57
N LEU A 192 -16.02 5.19 26.55
CA LEU A 192 -17.42 4.73 26.50
C LEU A 192 -17.56 3.24 26.16
N VAL A 193 -16.51 2.61 25.61
CA VAL A 193 -16.50 1.19 25.24
C VAL A 193 -16.04 0.33 26.42
N GLY A 194 -15.02 0.76 27.16
CA GLY A 194 -14.48 0.02 28.30
C GLY A 194 -13.06 0.43 28.67
N ASP A 195 -12.31 -0.50 29.28
CA ASP A 195 -10.90 -0.27 29.63
C ASP A 195 -10.04 -0.02 28.38
N ARG A 196 -9.45 1.17 28.29
CA ARG A 196 -8.64 1.62 27.16
C ARG A 196 -7.48 0.68 26.84
N ILE A 197 -6.87 0.03 27.84
CA ILE A 197 -5.78 -0.92 27.59
C ILE A 197 -6.25 -2.10 26.73
N GLN A 198 -7.51 -2.52 26.92
CA GLN A 198 -8.14 -3.60 26.15
C GLN A 198 -8.75 -3.09 24.83
N VAL A 199 -9.27 -1.86 24.80
CA VAL A 199 -9.99 -1.30 23.65
C VAL A 199 -9.04 -0.74 22.57
N LEU A 200 -7.94 -0.10 22.96
CA LEU A 200 -7.04 0.60 22.02
C LEU A 200 -6.46 -0.31 20.93
N PRO A 201 -5.99 -1.54 21.21
CA PRO A 201 -5.50 -2.44 20.16
C PRO A 201 -6.56 -2.72 19.08
N VAL A 202 -7.82 -2.86 19.48
CA VAL A 202 -8.96 -3.11 18.57
C VAL A 202 -9.25 -1.86 17.73
N LEU A 203 -9.32 -0.69 18.35
CA LEU A 203 -9.49 0.59 17.64
C LEU A 203 -8.39 0.80 16.60
N PHE A 204 -7.12 0.61 16.96
CA PHE A 204 -6.01 0.78 16.03
C PHE A 204 -6.04 -0.26 14.90
N HIS A 205 -6.49 -1.49 15.16
CA HIS A 205 -6.73 -2.47 14.11
C HIS A 205 -7.85 -2.05 13.13
N LEU A 206 -8.92 -1.44 13.64
CA LEU A 206 -10.01 -0.93 12.80
C LEU A 206 -9.59 0.27 11.94
N LEU A 207 -8.73 1.16 12.47
CA LEU A 207 -8.09 2.25 11.72
C LEU A 207 -7.09 1.73 10.67
N TRP A 208 -6.34 0.68 11.00
CA TRP A 208 -5.45 0.01 10.05
C TRP A 208 -6.25 -0.58 8.89
N SER A 209 -7.26 -1.40 9.19
CA SER A 209 -8.10 -2.08 8.18
C SER A 209 -9.06 -1.15 7.43
N GLY A 210 -9.14 0.13 7.80
CA GLY A 210 -10.02 1.10 7.17
C GLY A 210 -11.50 0.89 7.47
N LYS A 211 -11.84 0.14 8.52
CA LYS A 211 -13.21 0.03 9.05
C LYS A 211 -13.61 1.26 9.88
N MET A 212 -12.61 1.95 10.42
CA MET A 212 -12.72 3.28 11.01
C MET A 212 -11.75 4.22 10.30
N ASN A 213 -12.01 5.52 10.41
CA ASN A 213 -11.24 6.59 9.81
C ASN A 213 -10.79 7.58 10.90
N ALA A 214 -9.70 8.27 10.60
CA ALA A 214 -9.18 9.45 11.29
C ALA A 214 -8.47 10.29 10.23
N ASP A 215 -8.26 11.59 10.47
CA ASP A 215 -7.26 12.32 9.70
C ASP A 215 -5.87 11.82 10.09
N LEU A 216 -5.15 11.28 9.11
CA LEU A 216 -3.80 10.74 9.31
C LEU A 216 -2.72 11.61 8.72
N SER A 217 -3.09 12.62 7.93
CA SER A 217 -2.15 13.44 7.17
C SER A 217 -2.03 14.85 7.74
N GLY A 218 -3.06 15.37 8.41
CA GLY A 218 -3.03 16.71 9.02
C GLY A 218 -2.05 16.79 10.19
N GLU A 219 -2.25 15.97 11.22
CA GLU A 219 -1.45 15.98 12.45
C GLU A 219 -1.12 14.56 12.92
N LEU A 220 -0.17 14.44 13.86
CA LEU A 220 0.09 13.17 14.52
C LEU A 220 -1.14 12.75 15.32
N MET A 221 -1.40 11.44 15.32
CA MET A 221 -2.53 10.88 16.06
C MET A 221 -2.25 10.98 17.56
N GLU A 222 -3.16 11.67 18.25
CA GLU A 222 -3.11 11.94 19.68
C GLU A 222 -4.41 11.51 20.36
N THR A 223 -4.49 11.74 21.66
CA THR A 223 -5.61 11.31 22.51
C THR A 223 -6.94 11.97 22.12
N GLY A 224 -6.89 13.20 21.61
CA GLY A 224 -8.03 13.98 21.15
C GLY A 224 -8.35 13.83 19.66
N SER A 225 -7.57 13.08 18.88
CA SER A 225 -7.81 12.93 17.44
C SER A 225 -9.22 12.40 17.18
N LEU A 226 -9.91 13.04 16.24
CA LEU A 226 -11.25 12.61 15.84
C LEU A 226 -11.19 11.29 15.08
N VAL A 227 -12.02 10.36 15.51
CA VAL A 227 -12.19 9.04 14.91
C VAL A 227 -13.66 8.84 14.57
N TRP A 228 -13.95 8.16 13.47
CA TRP A 228 -15.32 7.79 13.08
C TRP A 228 -15.34 6.45 12.36
N ALA A 229 -16.44 5.72 12.47
CA ALA A 229 -16.68 4.50 11.70
C ALA A 229 -16.83 4.84 10.22
N LYS A 230 -16.32 3.97 9.34
CA LYS A 230 -16.56 4.09 7.91
C LYS A 230 -18.02 3.72 7.64
N GLY A 231 -18.85 4.74 7.38
CA GLY A 231 -20.28 4.52 7.12
C GLY A 231 -20.53 3.58 5.93
N ARG A 232 -21.63 2.81 5.99
CA ARG A 232 -22.36 2.42 4.78
C ARG A 232 -22.84 3.73 4.16
N GLN A 233 -22.16 4.24 3.14
CA GLN A 233 -22.64 5.47 2.48
C GLN A 233 -24.00 5.22 1.84
N ARG A 234 -25.07 5.61 2.53
CA ARG A 234 -26.31 6.05 1.90
C ARG A 234 -26.11 7.54 1.69
N TRP A 235 -25.72 7.94 0.48
CA TRP A 235 -25.92 9.32 0.06
C TRP A 235 -27.44 9.56 0.10
N ALA A 236 -27.87 10.51 0.91
CA ALA A 236 -29.23 11.00 0.90
C ALA A 236 -29.39 11.93 -0.31
N GLY A 237 -30.49 11.73 -1.04
CA GLY A 237 -31.16 12.75 -1.86
C GLY A 237 -30.49 13.08 -3.18
#